data_AF-A0A9N8DKA6-F1
#
_entry.id   AF-A0A9N8DKA6-F1
#
_cell.length_a   1.000
_cell.length_b   1.000
_cell.length_c   1.000
_cell.angle_alpha   90.00
_cell.angle_beta   90.00
_cell.angle_gamma   90.00
#
_symmetry.space_group_name_H-M   'P 1'
#
loop_
_entity.id
_entity.type
_entity.pdbx_description
1 polymer ?
#
loop_
_entity_poly.entity_id
_entity_poly.type
_entity_poly.pdbx_seq_one_letter_code
_entity_poly.pdbx_strand_id
1 'polypeptide(L)'
;MVKNSLHAQRKQLEEAALADAAQAADAAAQQQRSRLTRWALILMLSGIVMGAMTLTEDRRAVLWKNVESVKSRKSSSIRMKPFDMSQYDEIHLWHLRKAGGSTLRKFLIQVAEHHNLTFKVDEGMCYTGPPPRDNNNSNKRTSMVTMLKDPVARAVSAYWGEGEIDTAHPDTSFRTWALKTNNTAYKGLPGGHWFIWGCVQNCMTKIFGSMPVNLTRAQATLESDFDLIVQSNRLSDPVYQQWLSHIMGAPNAKILHENKSTRKDVKENQVAAPKEEDLEFLKDINQLDYQLLEYIVPKRKELQGTARNHIATVFMHACMFGGEGSKQQQDVDKLLRILGFLKTWTSDDNRLINLLFPSCKCKKQRIRKYISIRWNAGRFVCLFTRIQRCCETVTRLIDGWVRQS
;
A
#
# COMPACT_ATOMS: atom_id res chain seq x y z
N MET A 1 42.05 -27.11 33.41
CA MET A 1 41.03 -27.00 32.34
C MET A 1 39.68 -26.46 32.84
N VAL A 2 39.13 -26.93 33.97
CA VAL A 2 37.81 -26.48 34.49
C VAL A 2 37.74 -24.97 34.79
N LYS A 3 38.78 -24.36 35.36
CA LYS A 3 38.80 -22.91 35.67
C LYS A 3 38.69 -22.01 34.43
N ASN A 4 39.29 -22.40 33.31
CA ASN A 4 39.24 -21.61 32.07
C ASN A 4 37.85 -21.68 31.42
N SER A 5 37.18 -22.84 31.53
CA SER A 5 35.80 -23.01 31.04
C SER A 5 34.80 -22.14 31.81
N LEU A 6 34.92 -22.11 33.14
CA LEU A 6 34.05 -21.27 34.00
C LEU A 6 34.23 -19.77 33.73
N HIS A 7 35.46 -19.32 33.46
CA HIS A 7 35.72 -17.92 33.14
C HIS A 7 35.14 -17.53 31.78
N ALA A 8 35.17 -18.42 30.79
CA ALA A 8 34.57 -18.18 29.48
C ALA A 8 33.03 -18.10 29.58
N GLN A 9 32.40 -19.02 30.32
CA GLN A 9 30.94 -19.01 30.54
C GLN A 9 30.49 -17.76 31.29
N ARG A 10 31.22 -17.33 32.32
CA ARG A 10 30.90 -16.11 33.06
C ARG A 10 30.97 -14.87 32.17
N LYS A 11 31.99 -14.78 31.31
CA LYS A 11 32.13 -13.67 30.37
C LYS A 11 30.98 -13.63 29.35
N GLN A 12 30.58 -14.79 28.84
CA GLN A 12 29.42 -14.87 27.92
C GLN A 12 28.10 -14.46 28.59
N LEU A 13 27.90 -14.81 29.86
CA LEU A 13 26.71 -14.40 30.61
C LEU A 13 26.71 -12.89 30.91
N GLU A 14 27.86 -12.31 31.23
CA GLU A 14 28.01 -10.86 31.44
C GLU A 14 27.76 -10.08 30.13
N GLU A 15 28.27 -10.56 28.99
CA GLU A 15 28.04 -9.95 27.67
C GLU A 15 26.56 -10.07 27.25
N ALA A 16 25.91 -11.21 27.50
CA ALA A 16 24.49 -11.38 27.22
C ALA A 16 23.61 -10.45 28.08
N ALA A 17 23.91 -10.33 29.37
CA ALA A 17 23.17 -9.43 30.27
C ALA A 17 23.32 -7.95 29.87
N LEU A 18 24.50 -7.54 29.39
CA LEU A 18 24.74 -6.19 28.87
C LEU A 18 23.96 -5.94 27.57
N ALA A 19 23.88 -6.92 26.67
CA ALA A 19 23.11 -6.81 25.43
C ALA A 19 21.60 -6.67 25.71
N ASP A 20 21.06 -7.48 26.64
CA ASP A 20 19.65 -7.41 27.04
C ASP A 20 19.31 -6.06 27.70
N ALA A 21 20.20 -5.54 28.55
CA ALA A 21 20.03 -4.23 29.18
C ALA A 21 20.04 -3.09 28.15
N ALA A 22 20.92 -3.15 27.15
CA ALA A 22 20.98 -2.17 26.07
C ALA A 22 19.70 -2.21 25.21
N GLN A 23 19.19 -3.40 24.91
CA GLN A 23 17.95 -3.56 24.14
C GLN A 23 16.72 -3.05 24.91
N ALA A 24 16.65 -3.29 26.22
CA ALA A 24 15.59 -2.77 27.08
C ALA A 24 15.62 -1.23 27.17
N ALA A 25 16.82 -0.65 27.26
CA ALA A 25 17.00 0.80 27.27
C ALA A 25 16.56 1.46 25.95
N ASP A 26 16.91 0.86 24.80
CA ASP A 26 16.48 1.40 23.50
C ASP A 26 14.96 1.28 23.30
N ALA A 27 14.34 0.17 23.73
CA ALA A 27 12.89 0.01 23.71
C ALA A 27 12.18 1.07 24.57
N ALA A 28 12.70 1.36 25.77
CA ALA A 28 12.17 2.40 26.64
C ALA A 28 12.32 3.81 26.01
N ALA A 29 13.48 4.09 25.40
CA ALA A 29 13.74 5.36 24.71
C ALA A 29 12.82 5.54 23.49
N GLN A 30 12.60 4.50 22.69
CA GLN A 30 11.65 4.51 21.58
C GLN A 30 10.21 4.76 22.06
N GLN A 31 9.81 4.12 23.17
CA GLN A 31 8.50 4.34 23.76
C GLN A 31 8.34 5.79 24.24
N GLN A 32 9.34 6.38 24.88
CA GLN A 32 9.32 7.77 25.32
C GLN A 32 9.27 8.76 24.16
N ARG A 33 10.08 8.55 23.10
CA ARG A 33 10.02 9.33 21.86
C ARG A 33 8.63 9.29 21.24
N SER A 34 8.01 8.10 21.16
CA SER A 34 6.65 7.96 20.63
C SER A 34 5.59 8.72 21.44
N ARG A 35 5.75 8.81 22.77
CA ARG A 35 4.85 9.57 23.65
C ARG A 35 5.04 11.07 23.44
N LEU A 36 6.27 11.55 23.35
CA LEU A 36 6.56 12.97 23.11
C LEU A 36 6.08 13.43 21.74
N THR A 37 6.29 12.65 20.67
CA THR A 37 5.76 12.96 19.33
C THR A 37 4.22 13.06 19.34
N ARG A 38 3.55 12.18 20.09
CA ARG A 38 2.09 12.24 20.24
C ARG A 38 1.63 13.49 20.99
N TRP A 39 2.30 13.86 22.08
CA TRP A 39 1.97 15.08 22.82
C TRP A 39 2.23 16.34 22.01
N ALA A 40 3.34 16.41 21.26
CA ALA A 40 3.63 17.52 20.36
C ALA A 40 2.55 17.67 19.27
N LEU A 41 2.08 16.55 18.70
CA LEU A 41 0.99 16.56 17.71
C LEU A 41 -0.33 17.06 18.33
N ILE A 42 -0.67 16.59 19.54
CA ILE A 42 -1.87 17.04 20.26
C ILE A 42 -1.80 18.54 20.54
N LEU A 43 -0.67 19.04 21.04
CA LEU A 43 -0.48 20.46 21.36
C LEU A 43 -0.56 21.34 20.10
N MET A 44 0.06 20.91 18.99
CA MET A 44 -0.06 21.60 17.71
C MET A 44 -1.51 21.66 17.21
N LEU A 45 -2.23 20.54 17.28
CA LEU A 45 -3.64 20.49 16.84
C LEU A 45 -4.54 21.35 17.75
N SER A 46 -4.31 21.35 19.06
CA SER A 46 -5.07 22.22 19.97
C SER A 46 -4.74 23.70 19.78
N GLY A 47 -3.49 24.05 19.47
CA GLY A 47 -3.09 25.42 19.15
C GLY A 47 -3.73 25.92 17.84
N ILE A 48 -3.83 25.05 16.83
CA ILE A 48 -4.52 25.36 15.57
C ILE A 48 -6.03 25.57 15.81
N VAL A 49 -6.67 24.74 16.65
CA VAL A 49 -8.09 24.88 16.97
C VAL A 49 -8.37 26.16 17.77
N MET A 50 -7.58 26.44 18.81
CA MET A 50 -7.70 27.67 19.62
C MET A 50 -7.40 28.93 18.78
N GLY A 51 -6.39 28.86 17.91
CA GLY A 51 -6.08 29.92 16.94
C GLY A 51 -7.23 30.15 15.98
N ALA A 52 -7.84 29.10 15.44
CA ALA A 52 -8.98 29.22 14.53
C ALA A 52 -10.24 29.79 15.23
N MET A 53 -10.44 29.50 16.51
CA MET A 53 -11.56 30.01 17.31
C MET A 53 -11.38 31.49 17.69
N THR A 54 -10.16 31.99 17.80
CA THR A 54 -9.85 33.40 18.12
C THR A 54 -9.76 34.30 16.88
N LEU A 55 -9.82 33.74 15.67
CA LEU A 55 -9.89 34.55 14.45
C LEU A 55 -11.27 35.24 14.36
N THR A 56 -11.23 36.53 14.05
CA THR A 56 -12.41 37.32 13.67
C THR A 56 -13.10 36.71 12.45
N GLU A 57 -14.41 36.93 12.30
CA GLU A 57 -15.20 36.35 11.20
C GLU A 57 -14.59 36.60 9.82
N ASP A 58 -14.03 37.80 9.60
CA ASP A 58 -13.35 38.16 8.35
C ASP A 58 -12.11 37.31 8.07
N ARG A 59 -11.32 36.99 9.10
CA ARG A 59 -10.13 36.13 8.92
C ARG A 59 -10.51 34.68 8.72
N ARG A 60 -11.60 34.20 9.32
CA ARG A 60 -12.16 32.87 9.02
C ARG A 60 -12.64 32.80 7.57
N ALA A 61 -13.29 33.84 7.05
CA ALA A 61 -13.73 33.92 5.67
C ALA A 61 -12.55 33.86 4.69
N VAL A 62 -11.45 34.57 4.97
CA VAL A 62 -10.22 34.51 4.16
C VAL A 62 -9.57 33.14 4.20
N LEU A 63 -9.48 32.51 5.38
CA LEU A 63 -8.97 31.14 5.52
C LEU A 63 -9.84 30.14 4.77
N TRP A 64 -11.16 30.30 4.82
CA TRP A 64 -12.10 29.46 4.10
C TRP A 64 -11.96 29.62 2.58
N LYS A 65 -11.80 30.85 2.09
CA LYS A 65 -11.54 31.15 0.67
C LYS A 65 -10.23 30.54 0.18
N ASN A 66 -9.20 30.52 1.03
CA ASN A 66 -7.93 29.85 0.72
C ASN A 66 -8.07 28.32 0.70
N VAL A 67 -8.80 27.73 1.65
CA VAL A 67 -9.14 26.29 1.65
C VAL A 67 -9.95 25.92 0.41
N GLU A 68 -10.90 26.76 0.00
CA GLU A 68 -11.65 26.60 -1.25
C GLU A 68 -10.76 26.75 -2.50
N SER A 69 -9.78 27.66 -2.49
CA SER A 69 -8.79 27.76 -3.59
C SER A 69 -7.88 26.54 -3.69
N VAL A 70 -7.59 25.88 -2.56
CA VAL A 70 -6.84 24.61 -2.53
C VAL A 70 -7.72 23.46 -3.02
N LYS A 71 -9.03 23.50 -2.79
CA LYS A 71 -9.99 22.58 -3.41
C LYS A 71 -10.19 22.83 -4.92
N SER A 72 -10.06 24.08 -5.38
CA SER A 72 -10.27 24.47 -6.78
C SER A 72 -9.05 24.27 -7.67
N ARG A 73 -7.83 24.20 -7.08
CA ARG A 73 -6.74 23.47 -7.70
C ARG A 73 -7.18 22.02 -7.79
N LYS A 74 -7.75 21.66 -8.94
CA LYS A 74 -7.96 20.28 -9.36
C LYS A 74 -6.60 19.58 -9.26
N SER A 75 -6.25 19.07 -8.07
CA SER A 75 -5.64 17.75 -7.99
C SER A 75 -6.52 16.95 -8.94
N SER A 76 -5.97 16.56 -10.07
CA SER A 76 -6.55 15.56 -10.93
C SER A 76 -6.59 14.30 -10.08
N SER A 77 -7.50 14.28 -9.10
CA SER A 77 -7.84 13.11 -8.34
C SER A 77 -8.34 12.21 -9.43
N ILE A 78 -7.49 11.25 -9.80
CA ILE A 78 -7.83 10.19 -10.70
C ILE A 78 -9.02 9.54 -9.99
N ARG A 79 -10.24 9.94 -10.39
CA ARG A 79 -11.46 9.28 -9.97
C ARG A 79 -11.27 7.90 -10.56
N MET A 80 -10.80 6.97 -9.72
CA MET A 80 -10.80 5.57 -10.07
C MET A 80 -12.26 5.26 -10.35
N LYS A 81 -12.63 5.23 -11.63
CA LYS A 81 -13.93 4.74 -12.05
C LYS A 81 -14.06 3.35 -11.41
N PRO A 82 -15.22 2.99 -10.84
CA PRO A 82 -15.44 1.63 -10.36
C PRO A 82 -14.96 0.67 -11.45
N PHE A 83 -14.07 -0.24 -11.08
CA PHE A 83 -13.49 -1.19 -12.01
C PHE A 83 -14.56 -2.24 -12.30
N ASP A 84 -15.38 -1.97 -13.31
CA ASP A 84 -16.48 -2.82 -13.71
C ASP A 84 -15.96 -3.89 -14.69
N MET A 85 -15.93 -5.15 -14.26
CA MET A 85 -15.44 -6.25 -15.09
C MET A 85 -16.38 -6.59 -16.26
N SER A 86 -17.66 -6.22 -16.18
CA SER A 86 -18.64 -6.50 -17.24
C SER A 86 -18.39 -5.72 -18.54
N GLN A 87 -17.55 -4.68 -18.48
CA GLN A 87 -17.16 -3.90 -19.65
C GLN A 87 -16.04 -4.55 -20.47
N TYR A 88 -15.47 -5.66 -20.00
CA TYR A 88 -14.37 -6.34 -20.66
C TYR A 88 -14.82 -7.72 -21.14
N ASP A 89 -14.11 -8.22 -22.15
CA ASP A 89 -14.27 -9.55 -22.74
C ASP A 89 -12.99 -10.40 -22.50
N GLU A 90 -11.91 -9.75 -22.07
CA GLU A 90 -10.58 -10.33 -21.88
C GLU A 90 -9.81 -9.64 -20.76
N ILE A 91 -9.06 -10.42 -19.97
CA ILE A 91 -8.00 -9.92 -19.09
C ILE A 91 -6.66 -10.25 -19.75
N HIS A 92 -5.84 -9.23 -19.94
CA HIS A 92 -4.49 -9.41 -20.49
C HIS A 92 -3.44 -9.00 -19.46
N LEU A 93 -2.64 -9.98 -19.02
CA LEU A 93 -1.50 -9.76 -18.16
C LEU A 93 -0.24 -9.45 -18.99
N TRP A 94 0.24 -8.21 -18.92
CA TRP A 94 1.57 -7.84 -19.39
C TRP A 94 2.60 -8.20 -18.32
N HIS A 95 3.25 -9.34 -18.50
CA HIS A 95 4.02 -9.99 -17.45
C HIS A 95 5.48 -9.54 -17.44
N LEU A 96 5.85 -8.76 -16.40
CA LEU A 96 7.24 -8.43 -16.13
C LEU A 96 8.00 -9.59 -15.50
N ARG A 97 9.13 -9.92 -16.09
CA ARG A 97 10.02 -10.98 -15.63
C ARG A 97 10.48 -10.73 -14.19
N LYS A 98 10.37 -11.77 -13.36
CA LYS A 98 10.69 -11.78 -11.92
C LYS A 98 9.93 -10.76 -11.06
N ALA A 99 8.86 -10.16 -11.57
CA ALA A 99 7.95 -9.34 -10.78
C ALA A 99 6.94 -10.16 -9.95
N GLY A 100 6.96 -11.50 -10.04
CA GLY A 100 6.01 -12.40 -9.37
C GLY A 100 4.81 -12.79 -10.23
N GLY A 101 4.88 -12.58 -11.55
CA GLY A 101 3.71 -12.73 -12.42
C GLY A 101 3.12 -14.13 -12.48
N SER A 102 3.86 -15.18 -12.13
CA SER A 102 3.31 -16.53 -11.98
C SER A 102 2.20 -16.59 -10.91
N THR A 103 2.39 -15.91 -9.77
CA THR A 103 1.38 -15.80 -8.71
C THR A 103 0.18 -14.98 -9.19
N LEU A 104 0.44 -13.84 -9.84
CA LEU A 104 -0.62 -12.98 -10.34
C LEU A 104 -1.43 -13.66 -11.46
N ARG A 105 -0.78 -14.42 -12.34
CA ARG A 105 -1.41 -15.21 -13.41
C ARG A 105 -2.44 -16.19 -12.84
N LYS A 106 -2.06 -16.98 -11.83
CA LYS A 106 -2.98 -17.93 -11.16
C LYS A 106 -4.20 -17.22 -10.55
N PHE A 107 -4.00 -16.02 -10.01
CA PHE A 107 -5.09 -15.21 -9.50
C PHE A 107 -5.99 -14.68 -10.63
N LEU A 108 -5.42 -14.09 -11.67
CA LEU A 108 -6.19 -13.52 -12.78
C LEU A 108 -6.96 -14.57 -13.60
N ILE A 109 -6.47 -15.81 -13.67
CA ILE A 109 -7.24 -16.94 -14.24
C ILE A 109 -8.53 -17.16 -13.45
N GLN A 110 -8.47 -17.23 -12.11
CA GLN A 110 -9.67 -17.36 -11.27
C GLN A 110 -10.63 -16.18 -11.43
N VAL A 111 -10.09 -14.96 -11.59
CA VAL A 111 -10.91 -13.76 -11.86
C VAL A 111 -11.59 -13.87 -13.22
N ALA A 112 -10.87 -14.29 -14.26
CA ALA A 112 -11.41 -14.46 -15.60
C ALA A 112 -12.52 -15.53 -15.61
N GLU A 113 -12.31 -16.67 -14.95
CA GLU A 113 -13.32 -17.72 -14.78
C GLU A 113 -14.57 -17.20 -14.05
N HIS A 114 -14.39 -16.40 -12.99
CA HIS A 114 -15.51 -15.83 -12.24
C HIS A 114 -16.42 -14.93 -13.10
N HIS A 115 -15.85 -14.20 -14.06
CA HIS A 115 -16.56 -13.26 -14.93
C HIS A 115 -16.82 -13.80 -16.35
N ASN A 116 -16.52 -15.08 -16.61
CA ASN A 116 -16.58 -15.69 -17.95
C ASN A 116 -15.75 -14.93 -19.02
N LEU A 117 -14.58 -14.42 -18.63
CA LEU A 117 -13.67 -13.70 -19.52
C LEU A 117 -12.58 -14.60 -20.09
N THR A 118 -12.01 -14.19 -21.21
CA THR A 118 -10.77 -14.80 -21.71
C THR A 118 -9.55 -14.28 -20.96
N PHE A 119 -8.53 -15.12 -20.76
CA PHE A 119 -7.28 -14.71 -20.13
C PHE A 119 -6.11 -14.86 -21.10
N LYS A 120 -5.31 -13.80 -21.25
CA LYS A 120 -4.07 -13.79 -22.01
C LYS A 120 -2.90 -13.34 -21.16
N VAL A 121 -1.72 -13.79 -21.53
CA VAL A 121 -0.46 -13.38 -20.91
C VAL A 121 0.62 -13.23 -21.97
N ASP A 122 1.26 -12.07 -21.98
CA ASP A 122 2.47 -11.82 -22.75
C ASP A 122 3.65 -11.75 -21.78
N GLU A 123 4.57 -12.71 -21.90
CA GLU A 123 5.83 -12.78 -21.14
C GLU A 123 7.00 -12.69 -22.12
N GLY A 124 8.04 -11.93 -21.76
CA GLY A 124 9.24 -11.83 -22.60
C GLY A 124 9.11 -10.90 -23.82
N MET A 125 8.03 -10.13 -23.94
CA MET A 125 7.96 -9.05 -24.92
C MET A 125 8.71 -7.82 -24.38
N CYS A 126 10.03 -7.88 -24.36
CA CYS A 126 10.84 -6.75 -23.93
C CYS A 126 10.96 -5.72 -25.06
N TYR A 127 10.79 -4.45 -24.70
CA TYR A 127 11.09 -3.27 -25.53
C TYR A 127 10.17 -2.99 -26.72
N THR A 128 9.15 -3.82 -26.97
CA THR A 128 8.11 -3.51 -27.98
C THR A 128 6.98 -2.64 -27.42
N GLY A 129 6.97 -2.40 -26.10
CA GLY A 129 5.82 -1.83 -25.39
C GLY A 129 4.63 -2.79 -25.34
N PRO A 130 3.61 -2.51 -24.51
CA PRO A 130 2.35 -3.23 -24.60
C PRO A 130 1.73 -3.02 -25.98
N PRO A 131 0.99 -4.00 -26.53
CA PRO A 131 0.22 -3.78 -27.74
C PRO A 131 -0.74 -2.60 -27.50
N PRO A 132 -0.89 -1.67 -28.45
CA PRO A 132 -1.82 -0.57 -28.28
C PRO A 132 -3.22 -1.13 -28.07
N ARG A 133 -3.95 -0.54 -27.11
CA ARG A 133 -5.29 -1.00 -26.69
C ARG A 133 -6.26 -1.18 -27.86
N ASP A 134 -6.10 -0.36 -28.89
CA ASP A 134 -6.97 -0.29 -30.07
C ASP A 134 -6.45 -1.09 -31.27
N ASN A 135 -5.26 -1.70 -31.21
CA ASN A 135 -4.62 -2.30 -32.38
C ASN A 135 -4.93 -3.78 -32.61
N ASN A 136 -5.78 -4.37 -31.78
CA ASN A 136 -6.23 -5.72 -32.02
C ASN A 136 -7.46 -5.65 -32.93
N ASN A 137 -7.33 -6.20 -34.14
CA ASN A 137 -8.45 -6.56 -35.03
C ASN A 137 -9.52 -7.46 -34.36
N SER A 138 -9.37 -7.80 -33.08
CA SER A 138 -10.42 -8.35 -32.26
C SER A 138 -11.23 -7.21 -31.64
N ASN A 139 -12.53 -7.14 -31.93
CA ASN A 139 -13.50 -6.25 -31.28
C ASN A 139 -13.68 -6.51 -29.75
N LYS A 140 -12.68 -7.07 -29.08
CA LYS A 140 -12.69 -7.41 -27.66
C LYS A 140 -12.21 -6.23 -26.83
N ARG A 141 -12.96 -5.91 -25.79
CA ARG A 141 -12.56 -4.93 -24.78
C ARG A 141 -11.65 -5.62 -23.78
N THR A 142 -10.38 -5.23 -23.76
CA THR A 142 -9.38 -5.87 -22.90
C THR A 142 -9.10 -5.03 -21.65
N SER A 143 -9.10 -5.69 -20.49
CA SER A 143 -8.57 -5.16 -19.24
C SER A 143 -7.07 -5.46 -19.19
N MET A 144 -6.25 -4.41 -19.29
CA MET A 144 -4.79 -4.53 -19.26
C MET A 144 -4.29 -4.49 -17.81
N VAL A 145 -3.57 -5.53 -17.41
CA VAL A 145 -3.03 -5.68 -16.05
C VAL A 145 -1.52 -5.86 -16.12
N THR A 146 -0.80 -5.19 -15.22
CA THR A 146 0.65 -5.44 -15.06
C THR A 146 1.04 -5.47 -13.59
N MET A 147 2.31 -5.81 -13.33
CA MET A 147 2.87 -5.85 -12.00
C MET A 147 4.27 -5.26 -11.95
N LEU A 148 4.47 -4.44 -10.92
CA LEU A 148 5.75 -3.87 -10.57
C LEU A 148 6.30 -4.55 -9.30
N LYS A 149 7.62 -4.61 -9.20
CA LYS A 149 8.34 -5.13 -8.04
C LYS A 149 9.49 -4.16 -7.72
N ASP A 150 9.90 -4.11 -6.47
CA ASP A 150 11.12 -3.40 -6.08
C ASP A 150 12.27 -3.77 -7.03
N PRO A 151 13.01 -2.79 -7.61
CA PRO A 151 13.92 -3.04 -8.71
C PRO A 151 15.08 -3.94 -8.29
N VAL A 152 15.61 -3.74 -7.08
CA VAL A 152 16.69 -4.53 -6.48
C VAL A 152 16.19 -5.95 -6.22
N ALA A 153 15.07 -6.12 -5.52
CA ALA A 153 14.50 -7.44 -5.24
C ALA A 153 14.12 -8.20 -6.51
N ARG A 154 13.76 -7.50 -7.57
CA ARG A 154 13.51 -8.08 -8.91
C ARG A 154 14.81 -8.54 -9.56
N ALA A 155 15.87 -7.72 -9.54
CA ALA A 155 17.17 -8.07 -10.10
C ALA A 155 17.83 -9.24 -9.34
N VAL A 156 17.77 -9.27 -8.01
CA VAL A 156 18.24 -10.39 -7.19
C VAL A 156 17.45 -11.66 -7.49
N SER A 157 16.12 -11.56 -7.65
CA SER A 157 15.29 -12.69 -8.06
C SER A 157 15.60 -13.19 -9.49
N ALA A 158 16.08 -12.31 -10.37
CA ALA A 158 16.59 -12.68 -11.69
C ALA A 158 17.93 -13.41 -11.58
N TYR A 159 18.86 -12.91 -10.76
CA TYR A 159 20.14 -13.57 -10.51
C TYR A 159 19.97 -14.98 -9.97
N TRP A 160 19.15 -15.19 -8.94
CA TRP A 160 18.93 -16.54 -8.41
C TRP A 160 18.22 -17.48 -9.39
N GLY A 161 17.37 -16.95 -10.27
CA GLY A 161 16.63 -17.79 -11.22
C GLY A 161 17.36 -18.05 -12.54
N GLU A 162 18.24 -17.14 -12.97
CA GLU A 162 18.85 -17.12 -14.30
C GLU A 162 20.37 -17.11 -14.22
N GLY A 163 20.93 -16.40 -13.24
CA GLY A 163 22.35 -16.47 -12.93
C GLY A 163 22.78 -17.88 -12.57
N GLU A 164 21.91 -18.71 -11.99
CA GLU A 164 22.21 -20.13 -11.74
C GLU A 164 22.48 -20.92 -13.04
N ILE A 165 21.76 -20.58 -14.12
CA ILE A 165 21.96 -21.21 -15.45
C ILE A 165 23.30 -20.75 -16.05
N ASP A 166 23.74 -19.53 -15.74
CA ASP A 166 25.02 -18.96 -16.17
C ASP A 166 26.19 -19.35 -15.23
N THR A 167 25.92 -19.76 -13.98
CA THR A 167 26.93 -20.19 -12.98
C THR A 167 27.54 -21.56 -13.25
N ALA A 168 27.23 -22.20 -14.39
CA ALA A 168 28.17 -23.12 -15.01
C ALA A 168 29.56 -22.45 -15.24
N HIS A 169 29.63 -21.12 -15.16
CA HIS A 169 30.85 -20.34 -14.98
C HIS A 169 31.06 -19.94 -13.50
N PRO A 170 31.83 -20.72 -12.72
CA PRO A 170 32.01 -20.54 -11.26
C PRO A 170 32.63 -19.19 -10.85
N ASP A 171 33.18 -18.42 -11.78
CA ASP A 171 33.89 -17.16 -11.50
C ASP A 171 33.02 -15.90 -11.68
N THR A 172 31.72 -16.05 -11.96
CA THR A 172 30.88 -14.90 -12.27
C THR A 172 30.27 -14.30 -11.00
N SER A 173 30.93 -13.28 -10.44
CA SER A 173 30.35 -12.48 -9.35
C SER A 173 28.98 -11.91 -9.74
N PHE A 174 28.13 -11.61 -8.73
CA PHE A 174 26.83 -10.95 -8.94
C PHE A 174 26.97 -9.71 -9.83
N ARG A 175 27.94 -8.84 -9.52
CA ARG A 175 28.22 -7.62 -10.27
C ARG A 175 28.65 -7.90 -11.71
N THR A 176 29.51 -8.89 -11.92
CA THR A 176 29.93 -9.31 -13.27
C THR A 176 28.73 -9.80 -14.08
N TRP A 177 27.85 -10.60 -13.49
CA TRP A 177 26.60 -11.03 -14.13
C TRP A 177 25.72 -9.82 -14.48
N ALA A 178 25.47 -8.94 -13.51
CA ALA A 178 24.66 -7.75 -13.70
C ALA A 178 25.19 -6.83 -14.83
N LEU A 179 26.51 -6.64 -14.92
CA LEU A 179 27.14 -5.87 -16.00
C LEU A 179 27.04 -6.56 -17.37
N LYS A 180 27.26 -7.88 -17.42
CA LYS A 180 27.14 -8.67 -18.67
C LYS A 180 25.72 -8.60 -19.22
N THR A 181 24.72 -8.86 -18.37
CA THR A 181 23.30 -8.84 -18.75
C THR A 181 22.82 -7.47 -19.20
N ASN A 182 23.44 -6.39 -18.73
CA ASN A 182 22.98 -5.03 -19.02
C ASN A 182 23.24 -4.59 -20.47
N ASN A 183 24.36 -5.00 -21.04
CA ASN A 183 24.83 -4.53 -22.35
C ASN A 183 24.52 -5.46 -23.52
N THR A 184 23.89 -6.60 -23.25
CA THR A 184 23.63 -7.59 -24.26
C THR A 184 22.18 -8.04 -24.15
N ALA A 185 21.38 -7.75 -25.18
CA ALA A 185 20.49 -8.81 -25.64
C ALA A 185 21.45 -9.92 -26.10
N TYR A 186 21.85 -10.80 -25.18
CA TYR A 186 22.76 -11.89 -25.48
C TYR A 186 22.07 -12.69 -26.59
N LYS A 187 22.45 -12.44 -27.85
CA LYS A 187 22.04 -13.27 -28.98
C LYS A 187 22.54 -14.64 -28.60
N GLY A 188 21.57 -15.54 -28.41
CA GLY A 188 21.76 -16.78 -27.68
C GLY A 188 23.04 -17.49 -28.07
N LEU A 189 23.63 -18.16 -27.08
CA LEU A 189 24.55 -19.26 -27.35
C LEU A 189 23.98 -20.10 -28.51
N PRO A 190 24.80 -20.49 -29.51
CA PRO A 190 24.33 -21.30 -30.62
C PRO A 190 23.78 -22.61 -30.05
N GLY A 191 22.46 -22.78 -30.06
CA GLY A 191 21.81 -24.01 -29.58
C GLY A 191 20.56 -23.88 -28.70
N GLY A 192 20.13 -22.70 -28.24
CA GLY A 192 18.77 -22.60 -27.70
C GLY A 192 18.49 -21.52 -26.65
N HIS A 193 17.40 -20.79 -26.89
CA HIS A 193 16.36 -20.26 -25.99
C HIS A 193 16.69 -19.47 -24.71
N TRP A 194 17.94 -19.42 -24.23
CA TRP A 194 18.29 -18.68 -23.02
C TRP A 194 18.67 -17.25 -23.37
N PHE A 195 17.66 -16.43 -23.66
CA PHE A 195 17.82 -14.98 -23.62
C PHE A 195 18.07 -14.61 -22.16
N ILE A 196 19.30 -14.24 -21.82
CA ILE A 196 19.54 -13.47 -20.61
C ILE A 196 18.97 -12.10 -20.89
N TRP A 197 17.86 -11.78 -20.24
CA TRP A 197 17.14 -10.56 -20.54
C TRP A 197 17.94 -9.39 -19.99
N GLY A 198 18.06 -8.30 -20.77
CA GLY A 198 18.63 -7.01 -20.35
C GLY A 198 17.82 -6.27 -19.27
N CYS A 199 17.16 -7.07 -18.43
CA CYS A 199 16.25 -6.72 -17.37
C CYS A 199 16.99 -6.48 -16.06
N VAL A 200 18.30 -6.29 -15.98
CA VAL A 200 18.94 -5.97 -14.69
C VAL A 200 18.90 -4.48 -14.38
N GLN A 201 19.12 -3.62 -15.38
CA GLN A 201 19.10 -2.17 -15.25
C GLN A 201 17.81 -1.57 -15.81
N ASN A 202 17.13 -0.73 -15.02
CA ASN A 202 15.99 0.10 -15.42
C ASN A 202 14.96 -0.68 -16.26
N CYS A 203 14.71 -1.93 -15.86
CA CYS A 203 13.96 -2.89 -16.63
C CYS A 203 12.51 -2.44 -16.86
N MET A 204 11.85 -1.99 -15.79
CA MET A 204 10.46 -1.55 -15.87
C MET A 204 10.35 -0.32 -16.77
N THR A 205 11.25 0.64 -16.59
CA THR A 205 11.32 1.85 -17.40
C THR A 205 11.62 1.55 -18.85
N LYS A 206 12.51 0.60 -19.16
CA LYS A 206 12.77 0.16 -20.54
C LYS A 206 11.54 -0.50 -21.17
N ILE A 207 10.83 -1.34 -20.42
CA ILE A 207 9.65 -2.07 -20.92
C ILE A 207 8.51 -1.11 -21.27
N PHE A 208 8.21 -0.16 -20.38
CA PHE A 208 7.08 0.76 -20.58
C PHE A 208 7.47 2.04 -21.34
N GLY A 209 8.75 2.42 -21.27
CA GLY A 209 9.28 3.66 -21.83
C GLY A 209 9.96 3.51 -23.18
N SER A 210 10.02 2.31 -23.75
CA SER A 210 10.75 1.96 -24.98
C SER A 210 12.27 2.16 -24.88
N MET A 211 12.98 1.88 -25.98
CA MET A 211 14.40 2.16 -26.15
C MET A 211 14.57 3.33 -27.14
N PRO A 212 15.36 4.36 -26.83
CA PRO A 212 16.13 4.58 -25.59
C PRO A 212 15.23 4.78 -24.36
N VAL A 213 15.77 4.49 -23.16
CA VAL A 213 15.02 4.51 -21.90
C VAL A 213 14.40 5.89 -21.65
N ASN A 214 13.08 5.95 -21.57
CA ASN A 214 12.34 7.21 -21.36
C ASN A 214 11.34 7.07 -20.20
N LEU A 215 11.66 7.72 -19.07
CA LEU A 215 10.83 7.68 -17.86
C LEU A 215 9.45 8.31 -18.08
N THR A 216 9.38 9.47 -18.75
CA THR A 216 8.11 10.16 -19.00
C THR A 216 7.18 9.30 -19.85
N ARG A 217 7.72 8.62 -20.86
CA ARG A 217 6.94 7.66 -21.65
C ARG A 217 6.50 6.48 -20.80
N ALA A 218 7.38 5.91 -19.97
CA ALA A 218 7.02 4.81 -19.08
C ALA A 218 5.87 5.17 -18.13
N GLN A 219 5.91 6.37 -17.56
CA GLN A 219 4.83 6.93 -16.73
C GLN A 219 3.53 7.05 -17.52
N ALA A 220 3.58 7.65 -18.73
CA ALA A 220 2.41 7.80 -19.58
C ALA A 220 1.79 6.44 -19.97
N THR A 221 2.60 5.50 -20.45
CA THR A 221 2.19 4.12 -20.78
C THR A 221 1.49 3.44 -19.60
N LEU A 222 2.06 3.53 -18.40
CA LEU A 222 1.44 2.95 -17.21
C LEU A 222 0.07 3.57 -16.87
N GLU A 223 -0.13 4.84 -17.21
CA GLU A 223 -1.39 5.55 -16.92
C GLU A 223 -2.46 5.39 -17.99
N SER A 224 -2.05 5.38 -19.26
CA SER A 224 -2.99 5.29 -20.39
C SER A 224 -3.36 3.85 -20.72
N ASP A 225 -2.41 2.92 -20.60
CA ASP A 225 -2.54 1.60 -21.22
C ASP A 225 -2.92 0.51 -20.22
N PHE A 226 -2.78 0.76 -18.91
CA PHE A 226 -3.05 -0.22 -17.86
C PHE A 226 -4.22 0.19 -16.97
N ASP A 227 -5.22 -0.67 -16.88
CA ASP A 227 -6.36 -0.46 -15.99
C ASP A 227 -6.01 -0.83 -14.54
N LEU A 228 -5.06 -1.75 -14.36
CA LEU A 228 -4.59 -2.18 -13.04
C LEU A 228 -3.09 -2.42 -13.01
N ILE A 229 -2.42 -1.74 -12.07
CA ILE A 229 -1.02 -1.97 -11.72
C ILE A 229 -0.95 -2.58 -10.32
N VAL A 230 -0.39 -3.79 -10.24
CA VAL A 230 -0.20 -4.54 -9.00
C VAL A 230 1.22 -4.34 -8.47
N GLN A 231 1.38 -4.25 -7.15
CA GLN A 231 2.69 -4.22 -6.50
C GLN A 231 3.00 -5.57 -5.85
N SER A 232 4.04 -6.24 -6.33
CA SER A 232 4.44 -7.58 -5.93
C SER A 232 4.68 -7.70 -4.43
N ASN A 233 5.40 -6.75 -3.84
CA ASN A 233 5.73 -6.70 -2.41
C ASN A 233 4.50 -6.54 -1.50
N ARG A 234 3.33 -6.20 -2.04
CA ARG A 234 2.08 -6.08 -1.29
C ARG A 234 1.20 -7.32 -1.41
N LEU A 235 1.52 -8.27 -2.29
CA LEU A 235 0.74 -9.50 -2.43
C LEU A 235 0.81 -10.38 -1.19
N SER A 236 1.76 -10.18 -0.29
CA SER A 236 1.82 -10.85 1.01
C SER A 236 0.87 -10.26 2.07
N ASP A 237 0.36 -9.03 1.87
CA ASP A 237 -0.56 -8.36 2.79
C ASP A 237 -2.00 -8.85 2.56
N PRO A 238 -2.64 -9.56 3.52
CA PRO A 238 -4.00 -10.08 3.35
C PRO A 238 -5.03 -8.99 3.06
N VAL A 239 -4.85 -7.78 3.59
CA VAL A 239 -5.77 -6.66 3.34
C VAL A 239 -5.65 -6.21 1.89
N TYR A 240 -4.44 -6.19 1.34
CA TYR A 240 -4.20 -5.88 -0.08
C TYR A 240 -4.77 -6.96 -0.99
N GLN A 241 -4.65 -8.25 -0.62
CA GLN A 241 -5.26 -9.35 -1.38
C GLN A 241 -6.79 -9.23 -1.40
N GLN A 242 -7.43 -8.99 -0.26
CA GLN A 242 -8.88 -8.80 -0.15
C GLN A 242 -9.33 -7.59 -0.97
N TRP A 243 -8.61 -6.47 -0.86
CA TRP A 243 -8.86 -5.29 -1.68
C TRP A 243 -8.77 -5.61 -3.18
N LEU A 244 -7.75 -6.38 -3.60
CA LEU A 244 -7.58 -6.77 -5.00
C LEU A 244 -8.75 -7.65 -5.48
N SER A 245 -9.12 -8.69 -4.73
CA SER A 245 -10.27 -9.54 -5.05
C SER A 245 -11.58 -8.75 -5.10
N HIS A 246 -11.74 -7.76 -4.23
CA HIS A 246 -12.92 -6.88 -4.19
C HIS A 246 -12.99 -5.97 -5.42
N ILE A 247 -11.91 -5.24 -5.77
CA ILE A 247 -11.95 -4.34 -6.93
C ILE A 247 -12.12 -5.10 -8.25
N MET A 248 -11.61 -6.33 -8.32
CA MET A 248 -11.78 -7.20 -9.49
C MET A 248 -13.15 -7.90 -9.49
N GLY A 249 -14.03 -7.63 -8.51
CA GLY A 249 -15.35 -8.24 -8.41
C GLY A 249 -15.35 -9.76 -8.24
N ALA A 250 -14.27 -10.34 -7.70
CA ALA A 250 -14.08 -11.79 -7.58
C ALA A 250 -13.68 -12.17 -6.14
N PRO A 251 -14.60 -12.07 -5.16
CA PRO A 251 -14.27 -12.21 -3.73
C PRO A 251 -13.72 -13.59 -3.34
N ASN A 252 -14.02 -14.61 -4.12
CA ASN A 252 -13.55 -15.98 -3.89
C ASN A 252 -12.19 -16.27 -4.53
N ALA A 253 -11.68 -15.38 -5.40
CA ALA A 253 -10.37 -15.53 -6.02
C ALA A 253 -9.28 -15.34 -4.96
N LYS A 254 -8.38 -16.32 -4.86
CA LYS A 254 -7.30 -16.34 -3.87
C LYS A 254 -5.96 -16.11 -4.52
N ILE A 255 -5.18 -15.21 -3.92
CA ILE A 255 -3.77 -15.05 -4.27
C ILE A 255 -2.99 -16.12 -3.52
N LEU A 256 -2.67 -17.20 -4.23
CA LEU A 256 -1.78 -18.23 -3.71
C LEU A 256 -0.35 -17.70 -3.75
N HIS A 257 0.04 -16.98 -2.70
CA HIS A 257 1.43 -16.59 -2.54
C HIS A 257 2.26 -17.82 -2.20
N GLU A 258 2.76 -18.47 -3.24
CA GLU A 258 3.77 -19.51 -3.11
C GLU A 258 5.10 -18.81 -2.78
N ASN A 259 5.34 -18.53 -1.50
CA ASN A 259 6.66 -18.09 -1.01
C ASN A 259 7.74 -19.15 -1.20
N LYS A 260 7.36 -20.36 -1.63
CA LYS A 260 8.29 -21.41 -2.02
C LYS A 260 8.68 -21.14 -3.46
N SER A 261 9.81 -20.48 -3.67
CA SER A 261 10.51 -20.56 -4.94
C SER A 261 10.55 -22.05 -5.32
N THR A 262 9.98 -22.39 -6.47
CA THR A 262 9.59 -23.75 -6.84
C THR A 262 10.76 -24.72 -7.02
N ARG A 263 12.00 -24.29 -6.76
CA ARG A 263 13.19 -25.13 -6.77
C ARG A 263 13.49 -25.60 -5.35
N LYS A 264 12.73 -26.59 -4.88
CA LYS A 264 13.13 -27.40 -3.71
C LYS A 264 14.45 -28.15 -3.95
N ASP A 265 14.81 -28.34 -5.22
CA ASP A 265 15.95 -29.16 -5.63
C ASP A 265 17.24 -28.35 -5.79
N VAL A 266 17.13 -27.02 -5.88
CA VAL A 266 18.30 -26.15 -5.80
C VAL A 266 18.53 -25.90 -4.32
N LYS A 267 19.58 -26.55 -3.80
CA LYS A 267 20.08 -26.21 -2.47
C LYS A 267 20.38 -24.71 -2.49
N GLU A 268 19.57 -23.95 -1.77
CA GLU A 268 19.68 -22.50 -1.53
C GLU A 268 21.11 -22.07 -1.12
N ASN A 269 21.95 -23.04 -0.73
CA ASN A 269 23.35 -22.93 -0.36
C ASN A 269 24.36 -22.79 -1.52
N GLN A 270 23.98 -22.91 -2.80
CA GLN A 270 24.97 -22.91 -3.90
C GLN A 270 25.28 -21.53 -4.49
N VAL A 271 24.35 -20.57 -4.42
CA VAL A 271 24.57 -19.21 -4.91
C VAL A 271 24.77 -18.28 -3.73
N ALA A 272 25.95 -17.67 -3.63
CA ALA A 272 26.22 -16.69 -2.59
C ALA A 272 25.17 -15.56 -2.63
N ALA A 273 24.65 -15.18 -1.46
CA ALA A 273 23.79 -14.00 -1.37
C ALA A 273 24.56 -12.76 -1.86
N PRO A 274 23.90 -11.82 -2.57
CA PRO A 274 24.52 -10.56 -2.96
C PRO A 274 25.07 -9.82 -1.73
N LYS A 275 26.25 -9.21 -1.86
CA LYS A 275 26.83 -8.37 -0.80
C LYS A 275 26.11 -7.03 -0.73
N GLU A 276 26.26 -6.28 0.36
CA GLU A 276 25.65 -4.94 0.47
C GLU A 276 26.10 -4.01 -0.66
N GLU A 277 27.39 -4.05 -1.03
CA GLU A 277 27.95 -3.30 -2.17
C GLU A 277 27.26 -3.65 -3.50
N ASP A 278 26.85 -4.92 -3.68
CA ASP A 278 26.10 -5.34 -4.87
C ASP A 278 24.68 -4.76 -4.85
N LEU A 279 24.04 -4.68 -3.67
CA LEU A 279 22.72 -4.09 -3.51
C LEU A 279 22.75 -2.57 -3.75
N GLU A 280 23.77 -1.87 -3.27
CA GLU A 280 23.99 -0.44 -3.58
C GLU A 280 24.20 -0.21 -5.07
N PHE A 281 25.07 -1.01 -5.70
CA PHE A 281 25.26 -0.97 -7.14
C PHE A 281 23.94 -1.17 -7.92
N LEU A 282 23.09 -2.13 -7.50
CA LEU A 282 21.79 -2.34 -8.12
C LEU A 282 20.85 -1.14 -7.95
N LYS A 283 20.88 -0.47 -6.80
CA LYS A 283 20.08 0.76 -6.58
C LYS A 283 20.51 1.84 -7.55
N ASP A 284 21.82 2.06 -7.69
CA ASP A 284 22.40 3.07 -8.57
C ASP A 284 22.05 2.87 -10.04
N ILE A 285 22.09 1.63 -10.52
CA ILE A 285 21.76 1.38 -11.93
C ILE A 285 20.25 1.38 -12.18
N ASN A 286 19.41 1.19 -11.14
CA ASN A 286 17.94 1.14 -11.25
C ASN A 286 17.22 2.43 -10.79
N GLN A 287 17.89 3.58 -10.79
CA GLN A 287 17.30 4.84 -10.32
C GLN A 287 16.01 5.24 -11.07
N LEU A 288 15.91 4.97 -12.37
CA LEU A 288 14.70 5.30 -13.13
C LEU A 288 13.52 4.39 -12.75
N ASP A 289 13.80 3.11 -12.49
CA ASP A 289 12.78 2.17 -12.01
C ASP A 289 12.25 2.57 -10.61
N TYR A 290 13.12 3.09 -9.73
CA TYR A 290 12.71 3.67 -8.45
C TYR A 290 11.84 4.90 -8.65
N GLN A 291 12.24 5.85 -9.50
CA GLN A 291 11.43 7.03 -9.83
C GLN A 291 10.07 6.64 -10.43
N LEU A 292 10.00 5.59 -11.25
CA LEU A 292 8.75 5.06 -11.79
C LEU A 292 7.86 4.45 -10.69
N LEU A 293 8.42 3.65 -9.78
CA LEU A 293 7.68 3.12 -8.64
C LEU A 293 7.15 4.23 -7.72
N GLU A 294 8.00 5.21 -7.41
CA GLU A 294 7.64 6.40 -6.64
C GLU A 294 6.63 7.29 -7.33
N TYR A 295 6.50 7.23 -8.65
CA TYR A 295 5.41 7.92 -9.35
C TYR A 295 4.05 7.24 -9.08
N ILE A 296 4.03 5.90 -9.04
CA ILE A 296 2.80 5.10 -8.90
C ILE A 296 2.33 4.97 -7.43
N VAL A 297 3.24 4.96 -6.44
CA VAL A 297 2.93 4.77 -5.01
C VAL A 297 2.12 5.92 -4.36
N PRO A 298 2.49 7.21 -4.52
CA PRO A 298 1.89 8.35 -3.80
C PRO A 298 0.48 8.68 -4.27
N LYS A 299 0.16 8.48 -5.56
CA LYS A 299 -1.19 8.73 -6.10
C LYS A 299 -2.27 7.92 -5.36
N ARG A 300 -1.93 6.80 -4.71
CA ARG A 300 -2.84 6.07 -3.81
C ARG A 300 -2.86 6.54 -2.35
N LYS A 301 -1.76 7.05 -1.81
CA LYS A 301 -1.77 7.63 -0.45
C LYS A 301 -2.65 8.89 -0.41
N GLU A 302 -2.66 9.66 -1.50
CA GLU A 302 -3.58 10.79 -1.68
C GLU A 302 -5.05 10.33 -1.71
N LEU A 303 -5.37 9.19 -2.35
CA LEU A 303 -6.70 8.58 -2.32
C LEU A 303 -7.10 8.10 -0.90
N GLN A 304 -6.17 7.51 -0.14
CA GLN A 304 -6.42 7.12 1.25
C GLN A 304 -6.59 8.32 2.19
N GLY A 305 -5.80 9.38 1.97
CA GLY A 305 -5.93 10.65 2.68
C GLY A 305 -7.26 11.33 2.39
N THR A 306 -7.69 11.32 1.13
CA THR A 306 -8.99 11.86 0.71
C THR A 306 -10.15 11.10 1.35
N ALA A 307 -10.09 9.75 1.39
CA ALA A 307 -11.10 8.94 2.07
C ALA A 307 -11.14 9.23 3.58
N ARG A 308 -9.98 9.31 4.25
CA ARG A 308 -9.90 9.69 5.68
C ARG A 308 -10.47 11.09 5.94
N ASN A 309 -10.14 12.07 5.10
CA ASN A 309 -10.63 13.44 5.22
C ASN A 309 -12.14 13.51 4.96
N HIS A 310 -12.67 12.71 4.04
CA HIS A 310 -14.11 12.63 3.79
C HIS A 310 -14.85 12.00 4.98
N ILE A 311 -14.32 10.93 5.57
CA ILE A 311 -14.87 10.31 6.79
C ILE A 311 -14.85 11.29 7.95
N ALA A 312 -13.74 11.99 8.16
CA ALA A 312 -13.62 13.00 9.22
C ALA A 312 -14.60 14.17 9.01
N THR A 313 -14.77 14.62 7.77
CA THR A 313 -15.71 15.70 7.42
C THR A 313 -17.16 15.28 7.65
N VAL A 314 -17.54 14.07 7.20
CA VAL A 314 -18.89 13.52 7.40
C VAL A 314 -19.18 13.30 8.90
N PHE A 315 -18.20 12.81 9.66
CA PHE A 315 -18.31 12.64 11.11
C PHE A 315 -18.46 13.98 11.83
N MET A 316 -17.63 14.98 11.49
CA MET A 316 -17.72 16.33 12.06
C MET A 316 -19.05 17.01 11.71
N HIS A 317 -19.54 16.85 10.49
CA HIS A 317 -20.83 17.38 10.08
C HIS A 317 -21.98 16.74 10.89
N ALA A 318 -21.95 15.42 11.07
CA ALA A 318 -22.93 14.71 11.90
C ALA A 318 -22.87 15.12 13.38
N CYS A 319 -21.70 15.47 13.91
CA CYS A 319 -21.54 15.95 15.29
C CYS A 319 -21.93 17.42 15.48
N MET A 320 -21.70 18.29 14.50
CA MET A 320 -21.95 19.74 14.62
C MET A 320 -23.39 20.13 14.28
N PHE A 321 -24.06 19.41 13.38
CA PHE A 321 -25.40 19.75 12.90
C PHE A 321 -26.47 18.80 13.47
N GLY A 322 -26.28 18.34 14.70
CA GLY A 322 -27.24 17.52 15.44
C GLY A 322 -28.50 18.28 15.83
N GLY A 323 -29.30 18.72 14.86
CA GLY A 323 -30.64 19.27 15.02
C GLY A 323 -31.65 18.45 14.22
N GLU A 324 -32.83 18.22 14.81
CA GLU A 324 -33.87 17.30 14.33
C GLU A 324 -34.34 17.64 12.89
N GLY A 325 -34.07 16.74 11.93
CA GLY A 325 -34.58 16.89 10.56
C GLY A 325 -34.20 15.76 9.60
N SER A 326 -35.05 15.50 8.59
CA SER A 326 -34.97 14.39 7.62
C SER A 326 -33.65 14.26 6.83
N LYS A 327 -32.87 15.33 6.72
CA LYS A 327 -31.52 15.33 6.12
C LYS A 327 -30.51 14.48 6.91
N GLN A 328 -30.76 14.32 8.21
CA GLN A 328 -29.92 13.60 9.17
C GLN A 328 -29.94 12.09 8.93
N GLN A 329 -31.09 11.53 8.54
CA GLN A 329 -31.21 10.10 8.21
C GLN A 329 -30.37 9.75 6.98
N GLN A 330 -30.34 10.63 5.96
CA GLN A 330 -29.54 10.41 4.75
C GLN A 330 -28.03 10.48 5.02
N ASP A 331 -27.58 11.40 5.88
CA ASP A 331 -26.16 11.51 6.23
C ASP A 331 -25.73 10.37 7.16
N VAL A 332 -26.60 9.91 8.07
CA VAL A 332 -26.38 8.70 8.87
C VAL A 332 -26.33 7.45 7.99
N ASP A 333 -27.23 7.31 7.02
CA ASP A 333 -27.22 6.18 6.07
C ASP A 333 -25.97 6.19 5.18
N LYS A 334 -25.49 7.37 4.77
CA LYS A 334 -24.18 7.49 4.08
C LYS A 334 -23.04 7.08 5.00
N LEU A 335 -23.06 7.51 6.26
CA LEU A 335 -22.05 7.17 7.26
C LEU A 335 -22.05 5.67 7.57
N LEU A 336 -23.23 5.04 7.62
CA LEU A 336 -23.40 3.58 7.78
C LEU A 336 -22.93 2.80 6.56
N ARG A 337 -23.15 3.29 5.33
CA ARG A 337 -22.57 2.69 4.12
C ARG A 337 -21.05 2.79 4.10
N ILE A 338 -20.50 3.93 4.52
CA ILE A 338 -19.05 4.13 4.64
C ILE A 338 -18.46 3.23 5.74
N LEU A 339 -19.12 3.12 6.91
CA LEU A 339 -18.68 2.24 7.99
C LEU A 339 -18.83 0.75 7.63
N GLY A 340 -19.88 0.38 6.89
CA GLY A 340 -20.04 -0.96 6.31
C GLY A 340 -18.91 -1.31 5.34
N PHE A 341 -18.54 -0.35 4.48
CA PHE A 341 -17.38 -0.45 3.58
C PHE A 341 -16.04 -0.50 4.34
N LEU A 342 -15.89 0.21 5.46
CA LEU A 342 -14.68 0.12 6.29
C LEU A 342 -14.59 -1.19 7.07
N LYS A 343 -15.72 -1.79 7.43
CA LYS A 343 -15.78 -3.11 8.07
C LYS A 343 -15.39 -4.24 7.11
N THR A 344 -15.70 -4.11 5.81
CA THR A 344 -15.17 -5.04 4.81
C THR A 344 -13.66 -4.88 4.58
N TRP A 345 -13.10 -3.71 4.93
CA TRP A 345 -11.66 -3.43 4.85
C TRP A 345 -10.85 -3.83 6.09
N THR A 346 -11.50 -4.03 7.24
CA THR A 346 -10.82 -4.47 8.47
C THR A 346 -11.65 -5.54 9.17
N SER A 347 -11.20 -6.79 9.17
CA SER A 347 -11.83 -7.88 9.93
C SER A 347 -11.71 -7.74 11.45
N ASP A 348 -10.98 -6.73 11.92
CA ASP A 348 -10.73 -6.47 13.33
C ASP A 348 -11.46 -5.19 13.79
N ASP A 349 -12.60 -5.39 14.46
CA ASP A 349 -13.39 -4.33 15.08
C ASP A 349 -12.54 -3.47 16.04
N ASN A 350 -11.50 -4.04 16.70
CA ASN A 350 -10.62 -3.26 17.57
C ASN A 350 -9.75 -2.28 16.80
N ARG A 351 -9.34 -2.61 15.58
CA ARG A 351 -8.52 -1.74 14.75
C ARG A 351 -9.34 -0.54 14.27
N LEU A 352 -10.59 -0.76 13.86
CA LEU A 352 -11.52 0.30 13.49
C LEU A 352 -11.86 1.22 14.68
N ILE A 353 -12.17 0.64 15.85
CA ILE A 353 -12.45 1.41 17.09
C ILE A 353 -11.23 2.22 17.54
N ASN A 354 -10.03 1.65 17.42
CA ASN A 354 -8.80 2.37 17.75
C ASN A 354 -8.48 3.47 16.74
N LEU A 355 -8.86 3.30 15.47
CA LEU A 355 -8.74 4.33 14.44
C LEU A 355 -9.69 5.51 14.69
N LEU A 356 -10.93 5.21 15.10
CA LEU A 356 -11.98 6.22 15.30
C LEU A 356 -11.88 6.93 16.66
N PHE A 357 -11.37 6.27 17.71
CA PHE A 357 -11.35 6.82 19.07
C PHE A 357 -10.01 6.62 19.79
N PRO A 358 -8.88 7.10 19.26
CA PRO A 358 -7.54 6.68 19.70
C PRO A 358 -7.21 6.93 21.18
N SER A 359 -7.77 7.97 21.80
CA SER A 359 -7.35 8.46 23.13
C SER A 359 -8.35 8.24 24.28
N CYS A 360 -9.55 7.73 24.04
CA CYS A 360 -10.59 7.70 25.08
C CYS A 360 -10.90 6.27 25.59
N LYS A 361 -10.20 5.83 26.65
CA LYS A 361 -10.37 4.47 27.24
C LYS A 361 -11.81 4.16 27.66
N CYS A 362 -12.53 5.12 28.24
CA CYS A 362 -13.92 4.94 28.67
C CYS A 362 -14.90 4.81 27.48
N LYS A 363 -14.68 5.56 26.38
CA LYS A 363 -15.46 5.41 25.14
C LYS A 363 -15.15 4.09 24.43
N LYS A 364 -13.87 3.67 24.36
CA LYS A 364 -13.47 2.36 23.83
C LYS A 364 -14.11 1.20 24.59
N GLN A 365 -14.09 1.21 25.93
CA GLN A 365 -14.71 0.17 26.75
C GLN A 365 -16.24 0.15 26.61
N ARG A 366 -16.91 1.31 26.56
CA ARG A 366 -18.36 1.38 26.33
C ARG A 366 -18.73 0.86 24.94
N ILE A 367 -18.06 1.28 23.88
CA ILE A 367 -18.33 0.83 22.52
C ILE A 367 -18.06 -0.68 22.37
N ARG A 368 -16.98 -1.20 22.97
CA ARG A 368 -16.70 -2.65 23.03
C ARG A 368 -17.82 -3.43 23.71
N LYS A 369 -18.29 -2.95 24.88
CA LYS A 369 -19.40 -3.57 25.61
C LYS A 369 -20.73 -3.48 24.85
N TYR A 370 -20.92 -2.45 24.01
CA TYR A 370 -22.12 -2.28 23.19
C TYR A 370 -22.12 -3.12 21.91
N ILE A 371 -20.97 -3.25 21.23
CA ILE A 371 -20.80 -4.15 20.07
C ILE A 371 -21.01 -5.61 20.49
N SER A 372 -20.61 -5.97 21.72
CA SER A 372 -20.79 -7.35 22.23
C SER A 372 -22.20 -7.67 22.76
N ILE A 373 -23.10 -6.68 22.97
CA ILE A 373 -24.38 -6.90 23.67
C ILE A 373 -25.61 -7.12 22.75
N ARG A 374 -25.65 -6.62 21.50
CA ARG A 374 -26.49 -7.13 20.36
C ARG A 374 -26.75 -6.05 19.32
N TRP A 375 -26.70 -6.47 18.05
CA TRP A 375 -27.44 -5.88 16.94
C TRP A 375 -28.91 -6.31 17.02
N ASN A 376 -29.77 -5.46 17.57
CA ASN A 376 -31.19 -5.41 17.19
C ASN A 376 -31.64 -3.96 17.33
N ALA A 377 -32.21 -3.45 16.23
CA ALA A 377 -32.61 -2.06 16.04
C ALA A 377 -33.71 -1.67 17.03
N GLY A 378 -33.45 -0.67 17.87
CA GLY A 378 -34.47 -0.17 18.80
C GLY A 378 -33.98 0.73 19.93
N ARG A 379 -32.66 0.84 20.18
CA ARG A 379 -32.14 1.66 21.30
C ARG A 379 -31.07 2.71 20.94
N PHE A 380 -30.91 3.03 19.66
CA PHE A 380 -29.94 4.05 19.22
C PHE A 380 -30.37 5.49 19.56
N VAL A 381 -31.68 5.76 19.63
CA VAL A 381 -32.24 7.07 20.04
C VAL A 381 -31.77 7.48 21.44
N CYS A 382 -31.56 6.51 22.34
CA CYS A 382 -31.15 6.73 23.73
C CYS A 382 -29.64 7.05 23.88
N LEU A 383 -28.81 6.56 22.95
CA LEU A 383 -27.38 6.88 22.90
C LEU A 383 -27.16 8.29 22.33
N PHE A 384 -27.93 8.64 21.29
CA PHE A 384 -27.86 9.96 20.67
C PHE A 384 -28.32 11.07 21.62
N THR A 385 -29.44 10.90 22.32
CA THR A 385 -29.90 11.84 23.36
C THR A 385 -28.93 11.99 24.52
N ARG A 386 -28.20 10.93 24.90
CA ARG A 386 -27.18 11.01 25.96
C ARG A 386 -25.90 11.70 25.52
N ILE A 387 -25.48 11.53 24.27
CA ILE A 387 -24.34 12.27 23.70
C ILE A 387 -24.72 13.75 23.54
N GLN A 388 -25.92 14.03 23.06
CA GLN A 388 -26.46 15.39 22.93
C GLN A 388 -26.52 16.11 24.29
N ARG A 389 -27.06 15.47 25.34
CA ARG A 389 -27.05 16.05 26.71
C ARG A 389 -25.65 16.29 27.26
N CYS A 390 -24.68 15.42 26.97
CA CYS A 390 -23.29 15.66 27.35
C CYS A 390 -22.70 16.86 26.60
N CYS A 391 -22.99 17.01 25.31
CA CYS A 391 -22.54 18.15 24.52
C CYS A 391 -23.20 19.46 25.01
N GLU A 392 -24.51 19.47 25.28
CA GLU A 392 -25.21 20.62 25.86
C GLU A 392 -24.67 21.01 27.25
N THR A 393 -24.29 20.03 28.07
CA THR A 393 -23.69 20.29 29.38
C THR A 393 -22.31 20.94 29.25
N VAL A 394 -21.50 20.47 28.30
CA VAL A 394 -20.18 21.05 28.03
C VAL A 394 -20.32 22.47 27.46
N THR A 395 -21.27 22.71 26.55
CA THR A 395 -21.55 24.05 26.02
C THR A 395 -22.00 25.02 27.11
N ARG A 396 -22.90 24.59 28.02
CA ARG A 396 -23.33 25.44 29.16
C ARG A 396 -22.20 25.74 30.14
N LEU A 397 -21.28 24.81 30.35
CA LEU A 397 -20.10 25.03 31.19
C LEU A 397 -19.13 26.02 30.53
N ILE A 398 -18.97 25.96 29.21
CA ILE A 398 -18.16 26.92 28.46
C ILE A 398 -18.82 28.31 28.46
N ASP A 399 -20.13 28.40 28.22
CA ASP A 399 -20.86 29.67 28.26
C ASP A 399 -20.87 30.30 29.66
N GLY A 400 -20.94 29.49 30.72
CA GLY A 400 -20.82 29.95 32.10
C GLY A 400 -19.42 30.50 32.41
N TRP A 401 -18.38 29.89 31.87
CA TRP A 401 -17.00 30.33 32.04
C TRP A 401 -16.70 31.61 31.27
N VAL A 402 -17.23 31.75 30.06
CA VAL A 402 -17.10 32.94 29.20
C VAL A 402 -17.86 34.15 29.75
N ARG A 403 -18.92 33.97 30.54
CA ARG A 403 -19.65 35.08 31.19
C ARG A 403 -19.04 35.55 32.50
N GLN A 404 -18.13 34.75 33.08
CA GLN A 404 -17.42 35.07 34.32
C GLN A 404 -16.01 35.63 34.07
N SER A 405 -15.54 35.57 32.82
CA SER A 405 -14.32 36.22 32.33
C SER A 405 -14.69 37.45 31.51
#